data_AF-A0A6C0L8V7-F1
#
_entry.id   AF-A0A6C0L8V7-F1
#
_cell.length_a   1.000
_cell.length_b   1.000
_cell.length_c   1.000
_cell.angle_alpha   90.00
_cell.angle_beta   90.00
_cell.angle_gamma   90.00
#
_symmetry.space_group_name_H-M   'P 1'
#
loop_
_entity.id
_entity.type
_entity.pdbx_description
1 polymer ?
#
loop_
_entity_poly.entity_id
_entity_poly.type
_entity_poly.pdbx_seq_one_letter_code
_entity_poly.pdbx_strand_id
1 'polypeptide(L)'
;MLQRVVLSWALDEHLPVLLDIGHNLKEENLYDCESNLLMNSQDYFMIHRIFLHNDKEVNMFLTHYKDRLSRGFLYYNNKEFNVVDHRTYLTLQIGKFCYDNINVVRLSQNPFDESVIMP
;
A
#
# COMPACT_ATOMS: atom_id res chain seq x y z
N MET A 1 3.41 -15.11 -9.22
CA MET A 1 2.38 -14.16 -9.74
C MET A 1 2.75 -12.75 -9.29
N LEU A 2 2.50 -11.69 -10.06
CA LEU A 2 2.76 -10.32 -9.57
C LEU A 2 1.66 -9.89 -8.59
N GLN A 3 2.07 -9.42 -7.42
CA GLN A 3 1.17 -9.04 -6.34
C GLN A 3 0.67 -7.61 -6.53
N ARG A 4 -0.60 -7.36 -6.20
CA ARG A 4 -1.16 -6.00 -6.13
C ARG A 4 -1.56 -5.66 -4.71
N VAL A 5 -1.43 -4.38 -4.38
CA VAL A 5 -1.77 -3.81 -3.08
C VAL A 5 -2.73 -2.65 -3.35
N VAL A 6 -3.87 -2.64 -2.68
CA VAL A 6 -4.92 -1.63 -2.85
C VAL A 6 -4.92 -0.71 -1.65
N LEU A 7 -4.86 0.60 -1.89
CA LEU A 7 -4.69 1.61 -0.87
C LEU A 7 -5.77 2.69 -1.06
N SER A 8 -6.30 3.26 0.01
CA SER A 8 -7.22 4.41 -0.01
C SER A 8 -6.56 5.63 0.62
N TRP A 9 -7.03 6.83 0.31
CA TRP A 9 -6.72 8.05 1.05
C TRP A 9 -8.03 8.77 1.38
N ALA A 10 -8.30 9.02 2.64
CA ALA A 10 -9.43 9.88 2.99
C ALA A 10 -9.04 11.36 2.75
N LEU A 11 -9.99 12.22 2.38
CA LEU A 11 -9.70 13.64 2.18
C LEU A 11 -9.43 14.38 3.49
N ASP A 12 -9.96 13.84 4.59
CA ASP A 12 -9.78 14.29 5.97
C ASP A 12 -8.62 13.59 6.69
N GLU A 13 -8.15 12.44 6.18
CA GLU A 13 -6.95 11.75 6.66
C GLU A 13 -5.79 11.96 5.68
N HIS A 14 -4.72 12.63 6.12
CA HIS A 14 -3.52 12.82 5.30
C HIS A 14 -2.75 11.52 5.01
N LEU A 15 -3.30 10.38 5.43
CA LEU A 15 -2.60 9.13 5.52
C LEU A 15 -3.44 8.02 4.90
N PRO A 16 -2.82 7.08 4.19
CA PRO A 16 -3.61 6.21 3.38
C PRO A 16 -3.87 4.87 4.09
N VAL A 17 -4.99 4.23 3.80
CA VAL A 17 -5.43 2.95 4.40
C VAL A 17 -5.10 1.79 3.46
N LEU A 18 -4.67 0.64 4.01
CA LEU A 18 -4.45 -0.58 3.23
C LEU A 18 -5.75 -1.38 3.14
N LEU A 19 -6.27 -1.54 1.92
CA LEU A 19 -7.55 -2.19 1.68
C LEU A 19 -7.41 -3.68 1.36
N ASP A 20 -6.39 -4.09 0.61
CA ASP A 20 -6.22 -5.51 0.26
C ASP A 20 -4.86 -5.82 -0.38
N ILE A 21 -4.53 -7.11 -0.41
CA ILE A 21 -3.40 -7.74 -1.04
C ILE A 21 -3.92 -8.83 -1.99
N GLY A 22 -3.91 -8.56 -3.30
CA GLY A 22 -4.14 -9.61 -4.33
C GLY A 22 -5.49 -9.61 -5.02
N HIS A 23 -6.34 -8.62 -4.74
CA HIS A 23 -7.67 -8.37 -5.34
C HIS A 23 -8.84 -9.14 -4.75
N ASN A 24 -8.70 -9.68 -3.54
CA ASN A 24 -9.80 -10.21 -2.76
C ASN A 24 -10.40 -9.12 -1.85
N LEU A 25 -10.87 -8.02 -2.46
CA LEU A 25 -11.43 -6.87 -1.74
C LEU A 25 -12.72 -7.26 -1.00
N LYS A 26 -12.58 -7.60 0.28
CA LYS A 26 -13.65 -7.95 1.22
C LYS A 26 -13.34 -7.30 2.57
N GLU A 27 -14.37 -7.10 3.40
CA GLU A 27 -14.19 -6.46 4.70
C GLU A 27 -13.19 -7.21 5.59
N GLU A 28 -13.18 -8.56 5.54
CA GLU A 28 -12.24 -9.38 6.30
C GLU A 28 -10.77 -9.29 5.84
N ASN A 29 -10.51 -8.68 4.68
CA ASN A 29 -9.16 -8.53 4.12
C ASN A 29 -8.66 -7.08 4.19
N LEU A 30 -9.40 -6.19 4.86
CA LEU A 30 -8.93 -4.87 5.21
C LEU A 30 -7.84 -5.00 6.29
N TYR A 31 -6.78 -4.21 6.16
CA TYR A 31 -5.68 -4.21 7.11
C TYR A 31 -5.68 -2.91 7.89
N ASP A 32 -5.64 -3.03 9.22
CA ASP A 32 -5.26 -1.91 10.06
C ASP A 32 -3.82 -1.53 9.75
N CYS A 33 -3.59 -0.24 9.52
CA CYS A 33 -2.32 0.28 9.07
C CYS A 33 -1.96 1.54 9.85
N GLU A 34 -0.82 1.52 10.51
CA GLU A 34 -0.19 2.75 11.01
C GLU A 34 0.46 3.47 9.82
N SER A 35 0.28 4.78 9.75
CA SER A 35 0.82 5.59 8.65
C SER A 35 1.54 6.81 9.22
N ASN A 36 2.77 7.02 8.77
CA ASN A 36 3.69 8.03 9.26
C ASN A 36 4.20 8.88 8.11
N LEU A 37 4.12 10.22 8.27
CA LEU A 37 4.73 11.16 7.33
C LEU A 37 6.22 11.28 7.65
N LEU A 38 7.08 10.68 6.82
CA LEU A 38 8.53 10.70 7.03
C LEU A 38 9.19 11.98 6.53
N MET A 39 8.66 12.56 5.45
CA MET A 39 9.22 13.74 4.82
C MET A 39 8.11 14.54 4.15
N ASN A 40 8.17 15.86 4.27
CA ASN A 40 7.29 16.78 3.57
C ASN A 40 8.09 17.97 3.04
N SER A 41 8.05 18.16 1.73
CA SER A 41 8.66 19.26 0.99
C SER A 41 7.63 19.84 0.04
N GLN A 42 7.92 20.98 -0.57
CA GLN A 42 6.96 21.69 -1.43
C GLN A 42 6.42 20.82 -2.59
N ASP A 43 7.26 19.94 -3.13
CA ASP A 43 6.92 19.13 -4.31
C ASP A 43 6.74 17.64 -3.99
N TYR A 44 7.34 17.16 -2.90
CA TYR A 44 7.39 15.75 -2.57
C TYR A 44 7.06 15.50 -1.11
N PHE A 45 6.35 14.39 -0.86
CA PHE A 45 6.21 13.85 0.47
C PHE A 45 6.39 12.33 0.47
N MET A 46 6.86 11.80 1.59
CA MET A 46 7.08 10.36 1.78
C MET A 46 6.25 9.86 2.95
N ILE A 47 5.50 8.80 2.71
CA ILE A 47 4.72 8.10 3.72
C ILE A 47 5.34 6.74 3.97
N HIS A 48 5.45 6.38 5.24
CA HIS A 48 5.78 5.05 5.70
C HIS A 48 4.57 4.44 6.37
N ARG A 49 4.26 3.21 5.98
CA ARG A 49 3.10 2.46 6.41
C ARG A 49 3.54 1.16 7.04
N ILE A 50 2.92 0.82 8.15
CA ILE A 50 3.21 -0.37 8.92
C ILE A 50 1.90 -1.13 9.12
N PHE A 51 1.89 -2.40 8.76
CA PHE A 51 0.76 -3.29 9.00
C PHE A 51 1.25 -4.71 9.26
N LEU A 52 0.38 -5.55 9.85
CA LEU A 52 0.69 -6.95 10.10
C LEU A 52 0.02 -7.84 9.06
N HIS A 53 0.80 -8.71 8.43
CA HIS A 53 0.30 -9.79 7.59
C HIS A 53 0.77 -11.13 8.16
N ASN A 54 -0.16 -11.97 8.61
CA ASN A 54 0.14 -13.24 9.31
C ASN A 54 1.16 -13.05 10.45
N ASP A 55 0.90 -12.09 11.34
CA ASP A 55 1.74 -11.71 12.50
C ASP A 55 3.15 -11.22 12.16
N LYS A 56 3.41 -10.91 10.89
CA LYS A 56 4.68 -10.36 10.43
C LYS A 56 4.51 -8.91 9.98
N GLU A 57 5.42 -8.07 10.43
CA GLU A 57 5.44 -6.66 10.07
C GLU A 57 5.79 -6.48 8.60
N VAL A 58 4.95 -5.69 7.92
CA VAL A 58 5.15 -5.23 6.56
C VAL A 58 5.33 -3.72 6.59
N ASN A 59 6.43 -3.25 6.03
CA ASN A 59 6.78 -1.84 5.96
C ASN A 59 6.66 -1.35 4.52
N MET A 60 5.77 -0.41 4.24
CA MET A 60 5.58 0.13 2.89
C MET A 60 5.95 1.61 2.85
N PHE A 61 6.79 1.98 1.90
CA PHE A 61 7.27 3.34 1.72
C PHE A 61 6.76 3.86 0.37
N LEU A 62 6.10 5.01 0.40
CA LEU A 62 5.48 5.62 -0.77
C LEU A 62 5.94 7.07 -0.88
N THR A 63 6.52 7.43 -2.02
CA THR A 63 6.85 8.82 -2.34
C THR A 63 5.85 9.36 -3.33
N HIS A 64 5.33 10.54 -3.04
CA HIS A 64 4.41 11.27 -3.89
C HIS A 64 5.10 12.53 -4.43
N TYR A 65 4.78 12.90 -5.66
CA TYR A 65 5.13 14.17 -6.29
C TYR A 65 3.85 14.87 -6.70
N LYS A 66 3.60 16.09 -6.19
CA LYS A 66 2.38 16.85 -6.47
C LYS A 66 1.11 15.99 -6.35
N ASP A 67 0.96 15.33 -5.19
CA ASP A 67 -0.17 14.44 -4.84
C ASP A 67 -0.34 13.19 -5.70
N ARG A 68 0.64 12.86 -6.55
CA ARG A 68 0.63 11.65 -7.35
C ARG A 68 1.69 10.68 -6.87
N LEU A 69 1.33 9.41 -6.75
CA LEU A 69 2.29 8.36 -6.42
C LEU A 69 3.40 8.35 -7.49
N SER A 70 4.64 8.52 -7.05
CA SER A 70 5.82 8.61 -7.93
C SER A 70 6.64 7.33 -7.87
N ARG A 71 6.89 6.83 -6.65
CA ARG A 71 7.63 5.59 -6.40
C ARG A 71 7.18 4.97 -5.09
N GLY A 72 7.44 3.69 -4.92
CA GLY A 72 7.29 3.04 -3.63
C GLY A 72 7.97 1.69 -3.58
N PHE A 73 8.14 1.17 -2.39
CA PHE A 73 8.61 -0.18 -2.14
C PHE A 73 7.97 -0.72 -0.86
N LEU A 74 7.94 -2.03 -0.78
CA LEU A 74 7.48 -2.79 0.38
C LEU A 74 8.64 -3.60 0.91
N TYR A 75 8.86 -3.57 2.22
CA TYR A 75 9.87 -4.34 2.93
C TYR A 75 9.17 -5.38 3.80
N TYR A 76 9.49 -6.65 3.57
CA TYR A 76 8.89 -7.78 4.25
C TYR A 76 9.89 -8.94 4.33
N ASN A 77 10.01 -9.58 5.49
CA ASN A 77 10.98 -10.66 5.73
C ASN A 77 12.40 -10.32 5.23
N ASN A 78 12.89 -9.13 5.58
CA ASN A 78 14.20 -8.61 5.19
C ASN A 78 14.44 -8.44 3.68
N LYS A 79 13.39 -8.46 2.86
CA LYS A 79 13.45 -8.30 1.40
C LYS A 79 12.66 -7.08 0.95
N GLU A 80 13.19 -6.37 -0.05
CA GLU A 80 12.55 -5.23 -0.68
C GLU A 80 11.83 -5.62 -1.97
N PHE A 81 10.61 -5.13 -2.13
CA PHE A 81 9.71 -5.38 -3.24
C PHE A 81 9.26 -4.05 -3.82
N ASN A 82 9.82 -3.70 -4.98
CA ASN A 82 9.58 -2.41 -5.61
C ASN A 82 8.19 -2.33 -6.24
N VAL A 83 7.55 -1.16 -6.16
CA VAL A 83 6.36 -0.84 -6.94
C VAL A 83 6.81 -0.60 -8.39
N VAL A 84 6.25 -1.39 -9.31
CA VAL A 84 6.60 -1.35 -10.74
C VAL A 84 5.50 -0.76 -11.62
N ASP A 85 4.27 -0.64 -11.10
CA ASP A 85 3.14 -0.03 -11.79
C ASP A 85 2.11 0.46 -10.76
N HIS A 86 1.33 1.47 -11.11
CA HIS A 86 0.24 1.95 -10.27
C HIS A 86 -0.89 2.59 -11.08
N ARG A 87 -2.09 2.58 -10.49
CA ARG A 87 -3.30 3.22 -11.00
C ARG A 87 -4.03 3.91 -9.86
N THR A 88 -4.64 5.06 -10.15
CA THR A 88 -5.45 5.80 -9.21
C THR A 88 -6.90 5.84 -9.70
N TYR A 89 -7.84 5.58 -8.81
CA TYR A 89 -9.28 5.60 -9.05
C TYR A 89 -9.93 6.55 -8.04
N LEU A 90 -11.12 7.06 -8.38
CA LEU A 90 -11.79 8.06 -7.55
C LEU A 90 -12.32 7.47 -6.26
N THR A 91 -13.14 6.41 -6.34
CA THR A 91 -13.82 5.84 -5.19
C THR A 91 -13.87 4.31 -5.26
N LEU A 92 -13.95 3.65 -4.11
CA LEU A 92 -14.20 2.22 -3.97
C LEU A 92 -15.09 1.97 -2.75
N GLN A 93 -16.12 1.15 -2.94
CA GLN A 93 -16.97 0.67 -1.86
C GLN A 93 -16.66 -0.80 -1.59
N ILE A 94 -16.44 -1.15 -0.31
CA ILE A 94 -16.23 -2.51 0.17
C ILE A 94 -17.23 -2.74 1.30
N GLY A 95 -18.27 -3.53 1.03
CA GLY A 95 -19.38 -3.73 1.96
C GLY A 95 -20.00 -2.40 2.38
N LYS A 96 -19.93 -2.07 3.68
CA LYS A 96 -20.45 -0.80 4.24
C LYS A 96 -19.45 0.36 4.22
N PHE A 97 -18.20 0.11 3.84
CA PHE A 97 -17.15 1.13 3.84
C PHE A 97 -17.03 1.78 2.46
N CYS A 98 -16.91 3.10 2.43
CA CYS A 98 -16.71 3.89 1.22
C CYS A 98 -15.41 4.67 1.36
N TYR A 99 -14.53 4.50 0.37
CA TYR A 99 -13.19 5.03 0.35
C TYR A 99 -12.96 5.86 -0.90
N ASP A 100 -12.19 6.93 -0.77
CA ASP A 100 -11.81 7.81 -1.87
C ASP A 100 -10.31 7.66 -2.22
N ASN A 101 -9.90 8.22 -3.36
CA ASN A 101 -8.51 8.34 -3.80
C ASN A 101 -7.75 7.00 -3.81
N ILE A 102 -8.34 6.00 -4.45
CA ILE A 102 -7.87 4.62 -4.40
C ILE A 102 -6.62 4.46 -5.27
N ASN A 103 -5.51 4.06 -4.65
CA ASN A 103 -4.27 3.73 -5.33
C ASN A 103 -4.09 2.21 -5.36
N VAL A 104 -4.04 1.63 -6.55
CA VAL A 104 -3.68 0.23 -6.77
C VAL A 104 -2.26 0.18 -7.26
N VAL A 105 -1.37 -0.46 -6.50
CA VAL A 105 0.04 -0.63 -6.86
C VAL A 105 0.35 -2.08 -7.19
N ARG A 106 1.26 -2.31 -8.14
CA ARG A 106 1.78 -3.63 -8.50
C ARG A 106 3.23 -3.73 -8.04
N LEU A 107 3.56 -4.81 -7.33
CA LEU A 107 4.92 -5.10 -6.88
C LEU A 107 5.69 -5.89 -7.95
N SER A 108 7.01 -5.81 -7.89
CA SER A 108 7.92 -6.54 -8.79
C SER A 108 7.79 -8.06 -8.67
N GLN A 109 7.41 -8.56 -7.48
CA GLN A 109 7.21 -9.97 -7.14
C GLN A 109 6.14 -10.07 -6.05
N ASN A 110 5.69 -11.29 -5.74
CA ASN A 110 4.81 -11.51 -4.59
C ASN A 110 5.64 -11.67 -3.31
N PRO A 111 5.59 -10.72 -2.36
CA PRO A 111 6.31 -10.83 -1.09
C PRO A 111 5.76 -11.93 -0.18
N PHE A 112 4.54 -12.42 -0.43
CA PHE A 112 3.84 -13.40 0.40
C PHE A 112 3.91 -14.83 -0.15
N ASP A 113 4.67 -15.05 -1.22
CA ASP A 113 4.94 -16.36 -1.78
C ASP A 113 6.13 -17.00 -1.05
N GLU A 114 5.93 -18.15 -0.42
CA GLU A 114 6.97 -18.85 0.37
C GLU A 114 8.22 -19.16 -0.46
N SER A 115 8.07 -19.41 -1.76
CA SER A 115 9.18 -19.66 -2.69
C SER A 115 10.08 -18.45 -2.91
N VAL A 116 9.56 -17.24 -2.67
CA VAL A 116 10.29 -15.97 -2.78
C VAL A 116 10.95 -15.62 -1.45
N ILE A 117 10.44 -16.14 -0.33
CA ILE A 117 10.91 -15.82 1.02
C ILE A 117 12.11 -16.71 1.42
N MET A 118 12.13 -17.98 1.03
CA MET A 118 13.26 -18.88 1.32
C MET A 118 14.45 -18.65 0.36
N PRO A 119 15.69 -18.56 0.86
CA PRO A 119 16.90 -18.60 0.02
C PRO A 119 17.16 -19.98 -0.58
#